data_AF-A0A819B8S6-F1
#
_entry.id   AF-A0A819B8S6-F1
#
_cell.length_a   1.000
_cell.length_b   1.000
_cell.length_c   1.000
_cell.angle_alpha   90.00
_cell.angle_beta   90.00
_cell.angle_gamma   90.00
#
_symmetry.space_group_name_H-M   'P 1'
#
loop_
_entity.id
_entity.type
_entity.pdbx_description
1 polymer ?
#
loop_
_entity_poly.entity_id
_entity_poly.type
_entity_poly.pdbx_seq_one_letter_code
_entity_poly.pdbx_strand_id
1 'polypeptide(L)'
;SNNTIEDLDDDDDDDRRQAEEETIKTSYDEEAITHHDGTKLVYFASATPSQNVIGCLSALHKDAQTFVDEIKCVEYVKSTTDKVFLIIDGAPSTTLIETIGPLIQIDSVFVYSPSSYAFPTSSQKQHNYILILCENEDTLYDSIVKSCEELDKQTAAFSMFNKKEKEIYDLSKEQGSFLFFQLFKFLLKNLPKTYEAKKTMIRICRNYYRRNLTELANIDEFDHTYRSSDAISWYMKETFLYKFINKTLQTQDVDLIYQFRFYITDLSEQLELIFKELKEKQKDVLKLYRGVQLNQDEMTDYQNSVGNLISNSGYLLTSSERSVAYDFATKSAKSEGVVRALFEYLVDLNVVQNIVIADIGQYSAFPEKAHFMIDIGKRKKN
;
A
#
# COMPACT_ATOMS: atom_id res chain seq x y z
N SER A 1 49.72 39.73 -48.21
CA SER A 1 50.55 39.96 -47.01
C SER A 1 49.68 39.61 -45.81
N ASN A 2 49.66 38.34 -45.40
CA ASN A 2 50.52 37.69 -44.41
C ASN A 2 50.21 38.08 -42.95
N ASN A 3 49.75 37.04 -42.21
CA ASN A 3 49.95 36.70 -40.79
C ASN A 3 49.30 37.63 -39.74
N THR A 4 48.81 37.18 -38.59
CA THR A 4 49.15 35.99 -37.78
C THR A 4 47.96 35.64 -36.86
N ILE A 5 47.85 34.35 -36.54
CA ILE A 5 47.04 33.74 -35.48
C ILE A 5 47.56 34.20 -34.11
N GLU A 6 46.67 34.47 -33.15
CA GLU A 6 46.93 34.25 -31.74
C GLU A 6 45.73 33.49 -31.16
N ASP A 7 45.98 32.19 -30.95
CA ASP A 7 45.19 31.25 -30.17
C ASP A 7 45.30 31.62 -28.70
N LEU A 8 44.20 32.07 -28.08
CA LEU A 8 44.04 32.13 -26.63
C LEU A 8 42.56 31.89 -26.32
N ASP A 9 42.31 31.05 -25.30
CA ASP A 9 41.04 30.86 -24.57
C ASP A 9 40.19 29.61 -24.91
N ASP A 10 40.80 28.43 -25.05
CA ASP A 10 40.08 27.13 -24.95
C ASP A 10 40.50 26.25 -23.76
N ASP A 11 41.57 26.59 -23.02
CA ASP A 11 42.02 25.78 -21.84
C ASP A 11 41.31 26.17 -20.53
N ASP A 12 40.80 27.40 -20.40
CA ASP A 12 40.18 27.90 -19.15
C ASP A 12 38.73 27.40 -18.95
N ASP A 13 38.10 26.90 -20.02
CA ASP A 13 36.71 26.44 -19.99
C ASP A 13 36.62 24.92 -19.69
N ASP A 14 37.69 24.15 -19.95
CA ASP A 14 37.74 22.71 -19.64
C ASP A 14 38.18 22.48 -18.18
N ASP A 15 39.10 23.29 -17.65
CA ASP A 15 39.47 23.28 -16.22
C ASP A 15 38.31 23.76 -15.32
N ARG A 16 37.49 24.71 -15.79
CA ARG A 16 36.26 25.12 -15.09
C ARG A 16 35.18 24.06 -15.12
N ARG A 17 35.03 23.33 -16.22
CA ARG A 17 34.07 22.22 -16.32
C ARG A 17 34.51 21.01 -15.49
N GLN A 18 35.81 20.71 -15.42
CA GLN A 18 36.32 19.66 -14.54
C GLN A 18 36.22 20.06 -13.06
N ALA A 19 36.49 21.33 -12.71
CA ALA A 19 36.29 21.82 -11.35
C ALA A 19 34.81 21.86 -10.95
N GLU A 20 33.89 22.21 -11.86
CA GLU A 20 32.44 22.13 -11.62
C GLU A 20 31.95 20.68 -11.55
N GLU A 21 32.47 19.75 -12.36
CA GLU A 21 32.14 18.33 -12.27
C GLU A 21 32.73 17.65 -11.03
N GLU A 22 33.90 18.06 -10.55
CA GLU A 22 34.47 17.62 -9.26
C GLU A 22 33.74 18.26 -8.08
N THR A 23 33.29 19.51 -8.19
CA THR A 23 32.47 20.16 -7.15
C THR A 23 31.05 19.58 -7.10
N ILE A 24 30.49 19.18 -8.24
CA ILE A 24 29.20 18.47 -8.33
C ILE A 24 29.37 17.02 -7.84
N LYS A 25 30.46 16.31 -8.16
CA LYS A 25 30.74 14.97 -7.60
C LYS A 25 30.98 15.00 -6.09
N THR A 26 31.73 15.98 -5.58
CA THR A 26 31.97 16.11 -4.13
C THR A 26 30.75 16.62 -3.36
N SER A 27 29.75 17.24 -4.02
CA SER A 27 28.47 17.55 -3.37
C SER A 27 27.50 16.37 -3.30
N TYR A 28 27.77 15.26 -3.98
CA TYR A 28 26.95 14.03 -3.91
C TYR A 28 27.49 13.00 -2.91
N ASP A 29 28.71 13.16 -2.39
CA ASP A 29 29.35 12.20 -1.48
C ASP A 29 29.35 12.62 0.02
N GLU A 30 28.69 13.73 0.39
CA GLU A 30 28.59 14.18 1.80
C GLU A 30 27.16 14.44 2.31
N GLU A 31 26.12 13.92 1.66
CA GLU A 31 24.83 13.73 2.35
C GLU A 31 24.87 12.39 3.08
N ALA A 32 25.44 12.40 4.29
CA ALA A 32 25.13 11.40 5.29
C ALA A 32 23.60 11.19 5.29
N ILE A 33 23.17 9.93 5.21
CA ILE A 33 21.77 9.51 5.25
C ILE A 33 21.21 9.91 6.63
N THR A 34 20.87 11.18 6.80
CA THR A 34 20.33 11.75 8.02
C THR A 34 18.88 12.09 7.77
N HIS A 35 18.04 11.06 7.74
CA HIS A 35 16.63 11.16 8.14
C HIS A 35 16.00 9.75 8.31
N HIS A 36 16.53 8.93 9.22
CA HIS A 36 15.83 7.74 9.72
C HIS A 36 15.11 8.03 11.02
N ASP A 37 14.03 8.79 10.94
CA ASP A 37 13.16 9.05 12.08
C ASP A 37 12.24 7.83 12.31
N GLY A 38 12.79 6.76 12.91
CA GLY A 38 12.00 5.62 13.42
C GLY A 38 12.51 4.19 13.13
N THR A 39 13.70 4.01 12.56
CA THR A 39 14.30 2.67 12.33
C THR A 39 15.65 2.54 13.02
N LYS A 40 15.80 1.49 13.83
CA LYS A 40 17.04 1.19 14.57
C LYS A 40 17.82 0.10 13.86
N LEU A 41 19.11 0.37 13.63
CA LEU A 41 20.07 -0.64 13.22
C LEU A 41 20.63 -1.34 14.46
N VAL A 42 20.48 -2.65 14.50
CA VAL A 42 20.97 -3.51 15.59
C VAL A 42 21.91 -4.52 14.99
N TYR A 43 23.15 -4.54 15.45
CA TYR A 43 24.18 -5.45 15.00
C TYR A 43 24.49 -6.47 16.10
N PHE A 44 24.41 -7.75 15.75
CA PHE A 44 24.71 -8.87 16.60
C PHE A 44 25.88 -9.67 16.01
N ALA A 45 26.99 -9.75 16.75
CA ALA A 45 28.11 -10.60 16.37
C ALA A 45 28.06 -11.93 17.11
N SER A 46 28.00 -13.03 16.36
CA SER A 46 28.10 -14.39 16.91
C SER A 46 29.51 -14.73 17.42
N ALA A 47 30.51 -13.97 16.96
CA ALA A 47 31.92 -14.10 17.31
C ALA A 47 32.57 -12.72 17.51
N THR A 48 33.85 -12.57 17.17
CA THR A 48 34.55 -11.29 17.27
C THR A 48 33.94 -10.28 16.29
N PRO A 49 33.45 -9.12 16.74
CA PRO A 49 32.79 -8.16 15.87
C PRO A 49 33.72 -7.63 14.77
N SER A 50 33.25 -7.58 13.53
CA SER A 50 33.99 -6.91 12.45
C SER A 50 33.99 -5.40 12.68
N GLN A 51 35.17 -4.84 12.97
CA GLN A 51 35.33 -3.39 13.18
C GLN A 51 35.01 -2.58 11.93
N ASN A 52 35.24 -3.15 10.74
CA ASN A 52 34.87 -2.52 9.47
C ASN A 52 33.35 -2.38 9.35
N VAL A 53 32.62 -3.47 9.62
CA VAL A 53 31.14 -3.48 9.57
C VAL A 53 30.56 -2.52 10.61
N ILE A 54 31.09 -2.51 11.84
CA ILE A 54 30.67 -1.54 12.86
C ILE A 54 30.91 -0.11 12.38
N GLY A 55 32.07 0.17 11.77
CA GLY A 55 32.39 1.49 11.21
C GLY A 55 31.38 1.93 10.14
N CYS A 56 31.09 1.05 9.17
CA CYS A 56 30.11 1.30 8.12
C CYS A 56 28.70 1.53 8.67
N LEU A 57 28.26 0.73 9.65
CA LEU A 57 26.96 0.87 10.30
C LEU A 57 26.85 2.17 11.11
N SER A 58 27.94 2.57 11.79
CA SER A 58 27.98 3.84 12.53
C SER A 58 27.92 5.06 11.61
N ALA A 59 28.46 4.93 10.39
CA ALA A 59 28.35 5.96 9.36
C ALA A 59 26.93 6.06 8.79
N LEU A 60 26.24 4.92 8.62
CA LEU A 60 24.85 4.85 8.16
C LEU A 60 23.86 5.37 9.20
N HIS A 61 24.07 5.05 10.48
CA HIS A 61 23.16 5.44 11.55
C HIS A 61 23.90 5.59 12.88
N LYS A 62 24.00 6.83 13.37
CA LYS A 62 24.77 7.18 14.57
C LYS A 62 24.33 6.42 15.83
N ASP A 63 23.07 6.00 15.90
CA ASP A 63 22.51 5.27 17.05
C ASP A 63 22.55 3.74 16.91
N ALA A 64 23.30 3.20 15.94
CA ALA A 64 23.41 1.76 15.73
C ALA A 64 23.88 1.04 17.02
N GLN A 65 23.12 0.04 17.46
CA GLN A 65 23.43 -0.71 18.69
C GLN A 65 24.16 -2.00 18.37
N THR A 66 25.24 -2.28 19.10
CA THR A 66 26.07 -3.47 18.90
C THR A 66 25.96 -4.40 20.11
N PHE A 67 25.72 -5.68 19.84
CA PHE A 67 25.60 -6.74 20.83
C PHE A 67 26.50 -7.93 20.47
N VAL A 68 27.12 -8.52 21.49
CA VAL A 68 27.84 -9.81 21.40
C VAL A 68 27.10 -10.90 22.19
N ASP A 69 26.15 -10.49 23.04
CA ASP A 69 25.33 -11.37 23.86
C ASP A 69 23.94 -11.49 23.20
N GLU A 70 23.59 -12.71 22.80
CA GLU A 70 22.33 -13.03 22.12
C GLU A 70 21.11 -12.62 22.96
N ILE A 71 21.16 -12.87 24.27
CA ILE A 71 20.04 -12.61 25.19
C ILE A 71 19.80 -11.10 25.26
N LYS A 72 20.86 -10.32 25.44
CA LYS A 72 20.77 -8.85 25.51
C LYS A 72 20.29 -8.25 24.19
N CYS A 73 20.75 -8.78 23.07
CA CYS A 73 20.29 -8.34 21.75
C CYS A 73 18.78 -8.55 21.61
N VAL A 74 18.29 -9.74 21.93
CA VAL A 74 16.86 -10.06 21.85
C VAL A 74 16.02 -9.23 22.82
N GLU A 75 16.49 -9.02 24.06
CA GLU A 75 15.82 -8.17 25.04
C GLU A 75 15.72 -6.72 24.55
N TYR A 76 16.79 -6.17 23.97
CA TYR A 76 16.78 -4.84 23.39
C TYR A 76 15.74 -4.74 22.26
N VAL A 77 15.76 -5.68 21.33
CA VAL A 77 14.79 -5.73 20.23
C VAL A 77 13.37 -5.87 20.76
N LYS A 78 13.13 -6.63 21.83
CA LYS A 78 11.80 -6.73 22.47
C LYS A 78 11.36 -5.45 23.17
N SER A 79 12.29 -4.66 23.69
CA SER A 79 12.01 -3.43 24.44
C SER A 79 11.69 -2.23 23.55
N THR A 80 12.12 -2.23 22.28
CA THR A 80 11.91 -1.11 21.38
C THR A 80 10.54 -1.15 20.70
N THR A 81 9.92 0.01 20.55
CA THR A 81 8.70 0.22 19.75
C THR A 81 9.00 0.50 18.28
N ASP A 82 10.23 0.96 18.00
CA ASP A 82 10.69 1.34 16.67
C ASP A 82 10.93 0.11 15.78
N LYS A 83 10.96 0.32 14.46
CA LYS A 83 11.33 -0.74 13.52
C LYS A 83 12.80 -1.09 13.66
N VAL A 84 13.14 -2.36 13.50
CA VAL A 84 14.51 -2.85 13.67
C VAL A 84 15.02 -3.49 12.39
N PHE A 85 16.20 -3.07 11.96
CA PHE A 85 17.04 -3.79 11.01
C PHE A 85 18.10 -4.54 11.81
N LEU A 86 18.00 -5.87 11.82
CA LEU A 86 18.91 -6.72 12.58
C LEU A 86 20.00 -7.27 11.65
N ILE A 87 21.25 -6.91 11.90
CA ILE A 87 22.42 -7.49 11.25
C ILE A 87 22.97 -8.60 12.14
N ILE A 88 23.15 -9.78 11.58
CA ILE A 88 23.79 -10.92 12.23
C ILE A 88 25.12 -11.17 11.52
N ASP A 89 26.23 -10.99 12.24
CA ASP A 89 27.57 -11.29 11.78
C ASP A 89 27.94 -12.72 12.20
N GLY A 90 28.04 -13.60 11.18
CA GLY A 90 28.30 -15.02 11.31
C GLY A 90 27.06 -15.90 11.22
N ALA A 91 27.23 -17.19 11.50
CA ALA A 91 26.17 -18.17 11.37
C ALA A 91 25.13 -18.02 12.50
N PRO A 92 23.84 -17.76 12.19
CA PRO A 92 22.81 -17.55 13.19
C PRO A 92 22.50 -18.86 13.91
N SER A 93 22.37 -18.81 15.23
CA SER A 93 21.91 -19.95 16.03
C SER A 93 20.43 -20.25 15.71
N THR A 94 20.03 -21.53 15.71
CA THR A 94 18.62 -21.90 15.50
C THR A 94 17.72 -21.25 16.57
N THR A 95 18.21 -21.17 17.81
CA THR A 95 17.52 -20.53 18.94
C THR A 95 17.24 -19.05 18.69
N LEU A 96 18.20 -18.31 18.13
CA LEU A 96 18.03 -16.91 17.78
C LEU A 96 16.93 -16.76 16.74
N ILE A 97 17.01 -17.51 15.64
CA ILE A 97 16.04 -17.46 14.53
C ILE A 97 14.61 -17.77 15.01
N GLU A 98 14.45 -18.78 15.87
CA GLU A 98 13.15 -19.11 16.45
C GLU A 98 12.62 -18.01 17.37
N THR A 99 13.51 -17.36 18.14
CA THR A 99 13.13 -16.32 19.10
C THR A 99 12.76 -15.00 18.41
N ILE A 100 13.45 -14.64 17.32
CA ILE A 100 13.18 -13.42 16.56
C ILE A 100 12.07 -13.59 15.53
N GLY A 101 11.81 -14.82 15.07
CA GLY A 101 10.75 -15.21 14.14
C GLY A 101 9.42 -14.47 14.30
N PRO A 102 8.82 -14.45 15.51
CA PRO A 102 7.52 -13.82 15.73
C PRO A 102 7.56 -12.30 15.97
N LEU A 103 8.74 -11.68 16.09
CA LEU A 103 8.86 -10.27 16.52
C LEU A 103 8.47 -9.28 15.41
N ILE A 104 7.37 -8.56 15.62
CA ILE A 104 6.77 -7.60 14.66
C ILE A 104 7.54 -6.27 14.53
N GLN A 105 8.52 -6.03 15.39
CA GLN A 105 9.40 -4.87 15.31
C GLN A 105 10.52 -5.08 14.28
N ILE A 106 11.01 -6.31 14.08
CA ILE A 106 12.10 -6.61 13.15
C ILE A 106 11.58 -6.59 11.73
N ASP A 107 11.95 -5.59 10.96
CA ASP A 107 11.54 -5.50 9.56
C ASP A 107 12.36 -6.42 8.67
N SER A 108 13.68 -6.33 8.79
CA SER A 108 14.64 -7.05 7.96
C SER A 108 15.77 -7.62 8.83
N VAL A 109 16.21 -8.83 8.48
CA VAL A 109 17.36 -9.52 9.08
C VAL A 109 18.40 -9.73 7.99
N PHE A 110 19.55 -9.10 8.15
CA PHE A 110 20.71 -9.24 7.27
C PHE A 110 21.66 -10.22 7.92
N VAL A 111 22.01 -11.30 7.23
CA VAL A 111 23.00 -12.24 7.73
C VAL A 111 24.27 -12.11 6.89
N TYR A 112 25.29 -11.55 7.52
CA TYR A 112 26.61 -11.39 6.95
C TYR A 112 27.46 -12.60 7.28
N SER A 113 27.89 -13.33 6.26
CA SER A 113 28.80 -14.45 6.44
C SER A 113 29.78 -14.56 5.27
N PRO A 114 31.08 -14.35 5.52
CA PRO A 114 32.13 -14.44 4.49
C PRO A 114 32.33 -15.85 3.93
N SER A 115 31.82 -16.88 4.61
CA SER A 115 31.88 -18.27 4.18
C SER A 115 30.50 -18.78 3.83
N SER A 116 30.38 -19.51 2.72
CA SER A 116 29.13 -20.14 2.31
C SER A 116 28.63 -21.06 3.42
N TYR A 117 27.66 -20.58 4.20
CA TYR A 117 26.99 -21.35 5.22
C TYR A 117 25.60 -21.72 4.70
N ALA A 118 25.25 -22.99 4.84
CA ALA A 118 23.90 -23.42 4.55
C ALA A 118 22.99 -22.90 5.66
N PHE A 119 22.12 -21.93 5.35
CA PHE A 119 21.06 -21.53 6.26
C PHE A 119 20.23 -22.78 6.61
N PRO A 120 19.99 -23.10 7.90
CA PRO A 120 19.36 -24.36 8.27
C PRO A 120 17.99 -24.50 7.60
N THR A 121 17.83 -25.55 6.79
CA THR A 121 16.60 -25.81 6.01
C THR A 121 15.39 -26.07 6.93
N SER A 122 15.63 -26.46 8.18
CA SER A 122 14.63 -26.64 9.24
C SER A 122 14.01 -25.33 9.76
N SER A 123 14.57 -24.18 9.38
CA SER A 123 14.08 -22.84 9.72
C SER A 123 13.07 -22.29 8.70
N GLN A 124 12.61 -23.08 7.72
CA GLN A 124 11.56 -22.70 6.75
C GLN A 124 10.16 -22.49 7.37
N LYS A 125 10.07 -22.20 8.67
CA LYS A 125 8.88 -21.53 9.20
C LYS A 125 8.90 -20.12 8.63
N GLN A 126 7.82 -19.77 7.95
CA GLN A 126 7.60 -18.43 7.41
C GLN A 126 7.78 -17.40 8.55
N HIS A 127 8.78 -16.52 8.43
CA HIS A 127 9.10 -15.49 9.43
C HIS A 127 8.39 -14.17 9.10
N ASN A 128 8.14 -13.32 10.12
CA ASN A 128 7.48 -12.02 9.94
C ASN A 128 8.42 -10.88 9.49
N TYR A 129 9.65 -11.24 9.09
CA TYR A 129 10.72 -10.34 8.67
C TYR A 129 11.30 -10.80 7.33
N ILE A 130 11.94 -9.87 6.62
CA ILE A 130 12.65 -10.15 5.37
C ILE A 130 14.04 -10.69 5.72
N LEU A 131 14.41 -11.87 5.20
CA LEU A 131 15.74 -12.44 5.39
C LEU A 131 16.62 -12.15 4.17
N ILE A 132 17.78 -11.54 4.39
CA ILE A 132 18.75 -11.17 3.35
C ILE A 132 20.10 -11.79 3.71
N LEU A 133 20.71 -12.49 2.76
CA LEU A 133 22.01 -13.15 2.92
C LEU A 133 23.08 -12.33 2.20
N CYS A 134 24.14 -11.98 2.91
CA CYS A 134 25.22 -11.11 2.42
C CYS A 134 26.56 -11.84 2.52
N GLU A 135 27.24 -11.99 1.39
CA GLU A 135 28.50 -12.74 1.29
C GLU A 135 29.74 -11.88 1.57
N ASN A 136 29.60 -10.55 1.44
CA ASN A 136 30.68 -9.59 1.63
C ASN A 136 30.14 -8.25 2.20
N GLU A 137 31.04 -7.37 2.61
CA GLU A 137 30.68 -6.08 3.24
C GLU A 137 29.92 -5.16 2.27
N ASP A 138 30.29 -5.16 0.98
CA ASP A 138 29.62 -4.33 -0.04
C ASP A 138 28.15 -4.74 -0.23
N THR A 139 27.90 -6.05 -0.38
CA THR A 139 26.54 -6.59 -0.51
C THR A 139 25.70 -6.36 0.74
N LEU A 140 26.32 -6.37 1.92
CA LEU A 140 25.65 -6.01 3.17
C LEU A 140 25.26 -4.53 3.16
N TYR A 141 26.20 -3.65 2.85
CA TYR A 141 25.98 -2.21 2.79
C TYR A 141 24.87 -1.85 1.80
N ASP A 142 24.98 -2.30 0.56
CA ASP A 142 24.00 -2.05 -0.50
C ASP A 142 22.62 -2.57 -0.13
N SER A 143 22.55 -3.75 0.51
CA SER A 143 21.29 -4.33 0.95
C SER A 143 20.63 -3.51 2.05
N ILE A 144 21.42 -3.02 3.01
CA ILE A 144 20.91 -2.17 4.09
C ILE A 144 20.37 -0.85 3.52
N VAL A 145 21.16 -0.18 2.67
CA VAL A 145 20.75 1.08 2.02
C VAL A 145 19.47 0.88 1.21
N LYS A 146 19.40 -0.19 0.41
CA LYS A 146 18.21 -0.50 -0.36
C LYS A 146 16.99 -0.76 0.52
N SER A 147 17.13 -1.52 1.60
CA SER A 147 16.04 -1.77 2.54
C SER A 147 15.59 -0.51 3.27
N CYS A 148 16.53 0.39 3.59
CA CYS A 148 16.23 1.73 4.12
C CYS A 148 15.37 2.52 3.13
N GLU A 149 15.80 2.64 1.88
CA GLU A 149 15.01 3.31 0.84
C GLU A 149 13.63 2.68 0.63
N GLU A 150 13.53 1.34 0.67
CA GLU A 150 12.27 0.63 0.51
C GLU A 150 11.32 0.90 1.68
N LEU A 151 11.84 0.97 2.91
CA LEU A 151 11.10 1.36 4.11
C LEU A 151 10.66 2.83 4.05
N ASP A 152 11.49 3.73 3.55
CA ASP A 152 11.11 5.14 3.37
C ASP A 152 10.03 5.29 2.30
N LYS A 153 10.16 4.60 1.16
CA LYS A 153 9.11 4.49 0.14
C LYS A 153 7.82 3.90 0.73
N GLN A 154 7.94 2.96 1.67
CA GLN A 154 6.82 2.40 2.39
C GLN A 154 6.15 3.47 3.27
N THR A 155 6.92 4.18 4.09
CA THR A 155 6.44 5.24 4.98
C THR A 155 5.80 6.39 4.20
N ALA A 156 6.37 6.77 3.06
CA ALA A 156 5.80 7.75 2.15
C ALA A 156 4.50 7.24 1.50
N ALA A 157 4.45 5.98 1.05
CA ALA A 157 3.20 5.39 0.58
C ALA A 157 2.16 5.36 1.71
N PHE A 158 2.55 4.97 2.93
CA PHE A 158 1.68 4.94 4.11
C PHE A 158 1.21 6.32 4.54
N SER A 159 2.00 7.37 4.42
CA SER A 159 1.58 8.74 4.73
C SER A 159 0.48 9.22 3.78
N MET A 160 0.54 8.83 2.50
CA MET A 160 -0.57 9.02 1.54
C MET A 160 -1.82 8.26 1.97
N PHE A 161 -1.66 7.08 2.59
CA PHE A 161 -2.75 6.26 3.13
C PHE A 161 -3.20 6.66 4.54
N ASN A 162 -2.50 7.53 5.25
CA ASN A 162 -2.90 8.02 6.57
C ASN A 162 -3.66 9.36 6.48
N LYS A 163 -3.96 9.82 5.26
CA LYS A 163 -4.89 10.94 5.02
C LYS A 163 -6.26 10.60 5.59
N LYS A 164 -6.98 11.63 6.07
CA LYS A 164 -8.33 11.46 6.61
C LYS A 164 -9.24 10.84 5.54
N GLU A 165 -9.68 9.62 5.80
CA GLU A 165 -10.66 8.91 4.98
C GLU A 165 -12.02 9.60 5.11
N LYS A 166 -12.74 9.72 3.99
CA LYS A 166 -14.11 10.26 3.97
C LYS A 166 -15.02 9.27 3.26
N GLU A 167 -16.12 8.86 3.89
CA GLU A 167 -17.07 7.93 3.25
C GLU A 167 -17.93 8.62 2.19
N ILE A 168 -18.33 9.87 2.44
CA ILE A 168 -19.26 10.62 1.60
C ILE A 168 -18.80 12.06 1.34
N TYR A 169 -19.14 12.60 0.18
CA TYR A 169 -18.89 14.00 -0.18
C TYR A 169 -20.20 14.75 -0.35
N ASP A 170 -20.28 15.96 0.19
CA ASP A 170 -21.44 16.83 0.03
C ASP A 170 -21.26 17.63 -1.27
N LEU A 171 -21.99 17.25 -2.31
CA LEU A 171 -21.94 17.87 -3.62
C LEU A 171 -22.56 19.27 -3.63
N SER A 172 -23.12 19.78 -2.54
CA SER A 172 -23.43 21.21 -2.45
C SER A 172 -22.16 22.06 -2.22
N LYS A 173 -21.13 21.46 -1.61
CA LYS A 173 -19.88 22.12 -1.23
C LYS A 173 -18.69 21.69 -2.11
N GLU A 174 -18.72 20.45 -2.62
CA GLU A 174 -17.56 19.79 -3.24
C GLU A 174 -17.77 19.49 -4.74
N GLN A 175 -18.53 20.34 -5.45
CA GLN A 175 -18.88 20.14 -6.87
C GLN A 175 -17.66 20.04 -7.79
N GLY A 176 -16.65 20.90 -7.56
CA GLY A 176 -15.42 20.92 -8.37
C GLY A 176 -14.65 19.60 -8.27
N SER A 177 -14.41 19.13 -7.04
CA SER A 177 -13.73 17.86 -6.78
C SER A 177 -14.49 16.67 -7.38
N PHE A 178 -15.82 16.69 -7.32
CA PHE A 178 -16.65 15.65 -7.94
C PHE A 178 -16.52 15.64 -9.47
N LEU A 179 -16.60 16.80 -10.13
CA LEU A 179 -16.46 16.89 -11.58
C LEU A 179 -15.05 16.47 -12.02
N PHE A 180 -14.03 16.90 -11.29
CA PHE A 180 -12.65 16.45 -11.51
C PHE A 180 -12.55 14.93 -11.39
N PHE A 181 -13.14 14.32 -10.35
CA PHE A 181 -13.14 12.86 -10.19
C PHE A 181 -13.89 12.14 -11.31
N GLN A 182 -15.00 12.69 -11.81
CA GLN A 182 -15.69 12.12 -12.97
C GLN A 182 -14.82 12.14 -14.23
N LEU A 183 -14.15 13.27 -14.48
CA LEU A 183 -13.24 13.41 -15.62
C LEU A 183 -12.05 12.47 -15.46
N PHE A 184 -11.47 12.39 -14.27
CA PHE A 184 -10.38 11.50 -13.97
C PHE A 184 -10.77 10.04 -14.16
N LYS A 185 -11.94 9.62 -13.67
CA LYS A 185 -12.48 8.28 -13.93
C LYS A 185 -12.66 8.01 -15.43
N PHE A 186 -13.16 8.99 -16.18
CA PHE A 186 -13.25 8.88 -17.63
C PHE A 186 -11.86 8.69 -18.26
N LEU A 187 -10.84 9.43 -17.81
CA LEU A 187 -9.46 9.25 -18.27
C LEU A 187 -8.92 7.87 -17.92
N LEU A 188 -9.12 7.38 -16.68
CA LEU A 188 -8.65 6.07 -16.23
C LEU A 188 -9.13 4.92 -17.14
N LYS A 189 -10.37 5.00 -17.61
CA LYS A 189 -10.94 4.03 -18.55
C LYS A 189 -10.31 4.05 -19.94
N ASN A 190 -9.83 5.21 -20.37
CA ASN A 190 -9.22 5.40 -21.68
C ASN A 190 -7.70 5.18 -21.64
N LEU A 191 -7.10 5.03 -20.45
CA LEU A 191 -5.68 4.72 -20.32
C LEU A 191 -5.41 3.27 -20.71
N PRO A 192 -4.25 3.00 -21.34
CA PRO A 192 -3.90 1.64 -21.73
C PRO A 192 -3.67 0.76 -20.49
N LYS A 193 -4.33 -0.41 -20.49
CA LYS A 193 -4.13 -1.46 -19.50
C LYS A 193 -2.88 -2.27 -19.84
N THR A 194 -1.72 -1.70 -19.54
CA THR A 194 -0.43 -2.32 -19.85
C THR A 194 0.01 -3.30 -18.77
N TYR A 195 0.85 -4.26 -19.17
CA TYR A 195 1.54 -5.15 -18.22
C TYR A 195 2.38 -4.35 -17.19
N GLU A 196 2.96 -3.21 -17.59
CA GLU A 196 3.69 -2.31 -16.69
C GLU A 196 2.79 -1.67 -15.62
N ALA A 197 1.54 -1.34 -15.95
CA ALA A 197 0.56 -0.86 -14.97
C ALA A 197 0.29 -1.93 -13.91
N LYS A 198 0.08 -3.20 -14.33
CA LYS A 198 -0.08 -4.33 -13.41
C LYS A 198 1.15 -4.51 -12.53
N LYS A 199 2.36 -4.58 -13.10
CA LYS A 199 3.61 -4.74 -12.33
C LYS A 199 3.82 -3.63 -11.32
N THR A 200 3.52 -2.39 -11.69
CA THR A 200 3.63 -1.24 -10.78
C THR A 200 2.68 -1.36 -9.60
N MET A 201 1.42 -1.69 -9.85
CA MET A 201 0.42 -1.96 -8.81
C MET A 201 0.88 -3.08 -7.87
N ILE A 202 1.34 -4.21 -8.43
CA ILE A 202 1.82 -5.36 -7.64
C ILE A 202 3.02 -4.99 -6.78
N ARG A 203 3.98 -4.23 -7.31
CA ARG A 203 5.13 -3.75 -6.52
C ARG A 203 4.70 -2.90 -5.33
N ILE A 204 3.74 -2.01 -5.51
CA ILE A 204 3.19 -1.18 -4.42
C ILE A 204 2.51 -2.07 -3.36
N CYS A 205 1.69 -3.02 -3.78
CA CYS A 205 1.04 -3.97 -2.87
C CYS A 205 2.06 -4.82 -2.10
N ARG A 206 3.07 -5.38 -2.79
CA ARG A 206 4.13 -6.19 -2.15
C ARG A 206 4.90 -5.35 -1.13
N ASN A 207 5.25 -4.10 -1.46
CA ASN A 207 5.95 -3.24 -0.51
C ASN A 207 5.10 -2.94 0.73
N TYR A 208 3.81 -2.62 0.56
CA TYR A 208 2.92 -2.36 1.68
C TYR A 208 2.70 -3.58 2.57
N TYR A 209 2.51 -4.75 1.97
CA TYR A 209 2.28 -6.01 2.68
C TYR A 209 3.54 -6.84 2.91
N ARG A 210 4.74 -6.28 2.78
CA ARG A 210 6.02 -7.02 2.85
C ARG A 210 6.24 -7.85 4.11
N ARG A 211 5.45 -7.60 5.17
CA ARG A 211 5.48 -8.31 6.45
C ARG A 211 4.23 -9.14 6.73
N ASN A 212 3.29 -9.17 5.79
CA ASN A 212 2.06 -9.94 5.87
C ASN A 212 2.13 -11.06 4.85
N LEU A 213 2.67 -12.19 5.28
CA LEU A 213 2.90 -13.36 4.45
C LEU A 213 1.62 -13.89 3.78
N THR A 214 0.49 -13.80 4.49
CA THR A 214 -0.82 -14.18 3.95
C THR A 214 -1.20 -13.28 2.77
N GLU A 215 -1.05 -11.97 2.91
CA GLU A 215 -1.36 -11.03 1.82
C GLU A 215 -0.33 -11.11 0.70
N LEU A 216 0.95 -11.39 0.99
CA LEU A 216 1.96 -11.66 -0.04
C LEU A 216 1.60 -12.88 -0.88
N ALA A 217 1.16 -13.98 -0.24
CA ALA A 217 0.69 -15.16 -0.97
C ALA A 217 -0.54 -14.84 -1.85
N ASN A 218 -1.49 -14.03 -1.34
CA ASN A 218 -2.63 -13.57 -2.12
C ASN A 218 -2.20 -12.70 -3.31
N ILE A 219 -1.19 -11.83 -3.13
CA ILE A 219 -0.62 -10.99 -4.20
C ILE A 219 0.03 -11.88 -5.26
N ASP A 220 0.77 -12.91 -4.86
CA ASP A 220 1.39 -13.84 -5.80
C ASP A 220 0.33 -14.64 -6.57
N GLU A 221 -0.71 -15.15 -5.91
CA GLU A 221 -1.84 -15.81 -6.59
C GLU A 221 -2.48 -14.86 -7.62
N PHE A 222 -2.74 -13.61 -7.24
CA PHE A 222 -3.29 -12.60 -8.14
C PHE A 222 -2.36 -12.34 -9.34
N ASP A 223 -1.06 -12.16 -9.09
CA ASP A 223 -0.08 -11.85 -10.15
C ASP A 223 -0.07 -12.95 -11.23
N HIS A 224 -0.15 -14.21 -10.82
CA HIS A 224 -0.09 -15.36 -11.74
C HIS A 224 -1.43 -15.70 -12.39
N THR A 225 -2.56 -15.52 -11.69
CA THR A 225 -3.85 -16.08 -12.12
C THR A 225 -4.87 -15.05 -12.58
N TYR A 226 -4.68 -13.77 -12.26
CA TYR A 226 -5.69 -12.74 -12.51
C TYR A 226 -6.06 -12.58 -13.99
N ARG A 227 -7.37 -12.53 -14.23
CA ARG A 227 -8.00 -12.16 -15.50
C ARG A 227 -9.01 -11.04 -15.24
N SER A 228 -9.22 -10.18 -16.23
CA SER A 228 -10.20 -9.09 -16.13
C SER A 228 -11.62 -9.57 -15.85
N SER A 229 -11.99 -10.78 -16.29
CA SER A 229 -13.26 -11.45 -15.99
C SER A 229 -13.46 -11.79 -14.51
N ASP A 230 -12.39 -11.78 -13.72
CA ASP A 230 -12.40 -12.22 -12.32
C ASP A 230 -12.33 -11.04 -11.36
N ALA A 231 -12.42 -9.80 -11.85
CA ALA A 231 -12.25 -8.59 -11.05
C ALA A 231 -13.22 -8.55 -9.86
N ILE A 232 -14.50 -8.79 -10.07
CA ILE A 232 -15.48 -8.79 -8.96
C ILE A 232 -15.17 -9.90 -7.96
N SER A 233 -14.83 -11.11 -8.41
CA SER A 233 -14.48 -12.22 -7.51
C SER A 233 -13.25 -11.88 -6.65
N TRP A 234 -12.22 -11.29 -7.23
CA TRP A 234 -11.03 -10.84 -6.48
C TRP A 234 -11.36 -9.73 -5.49
N TYR A 235 -12.26 -8.80 -5.84
CA TYR A 235 -12.73 -7.76 -4.93
C TYR A 235 -13.46 -8.36 -3.72
N MET A 236 -14.24 -9.42 -3.93
CA MET A 236 -15.05 -10.06 -2.90
C MET A 236 -14.27 -11.00 -1.97
N LYS A 237 -13.02 -11.37 -2.28
CA LYS A 237 -12.19 -12.25 -1.43
C LYS A 237 -11.73 -11.59 -0.11
N GLU A 238 -12.02 -10.30 0.12
CA GLU A 238 -11.60 -9.53 1.31
C GLU A 238 -10.07 -9.55 1.59
N THR A 239 -9.25 -9.77 0.56
CA THR A 239 -7.77 -9.78 0.64
C THR A 239 -7.18 -8.36 0.51
N PHE A 240 -5.88 -8.29 0.24
CA PHE A 240 -5.11 -7.08 -0.05
C PHE A 240 -5.86 -6.11 -0.98
N LEU A 241 -6.52 -6.63 -2.02
CA LEU A 241 -7.09 -5.83 -3.08
C LEU A 241 -8.35 -5.07 -2.64
N TYR A 242 -9.25 -5.72 -1.91
CA TYR A 242 -10.42 -5.06 -1.33
C TYR A 242 -10.01 -3.90 -0.41
N LYS A 243 -9.05 -4.17 0.49
CA LYS A 243 -8.58 -3.19 1.47
C LYS A 243 -7.91 -2.01 0.78
N PHE A 244 -7.02 -2.28 -0.18
CA PHE A 244 -6.30 -1.25 -0.89
C PHE A 244 -7.18 -0.36 -1.75
N ILE A 245 -8.08 -0.94 -2.51
CA ILE A 245 -8.93 -0.19 -3.42
C ILE A 245 -9.84 0.74 -2.64
N ASN A 246 -10.50 0.25 -1.58
CA ASN A 246 -11.33 1.12 -0.75
C ASN A 246 -10.54 2.25 -0.10
N LYS A 247 -9.36 1.94 0.45
CA LYS A 247 -8.50 2.94 1.08
C LYS A 247 -8.05 4.01 0.08
N THR A 248 -7.56 3.57 -1.09
CA THR A 248 -7.11 4.45 -2.19
C THR A 248 -8.22 5.39 -2.67
N LEU A 249 -9.45 4.88 -2.74
CA LEU A 249 -10.60 5.68 -3.17
C LEU A 249 -11.09 6.64 -2.08
N GLN A 250 -11.02 6.24 -0.81
CA GLN A 250 -11.40 7.05 0.35
C GLN A 250 -10.45 8.23 0.62
N THR A 251 -9.18 8.11 0.26
CA THR A 251 -8.20 9.21 0.38
C THR A 251 -8.20 10.16 -0.81
N GLN A 252 -8.89 9.83 -1.91
CA GLN A 252 -8.88 10.57 -3.19
C GLN A 252 -7.47 10.89 -3.72
N ASP A 253 -6.50 10.07 -3.38
CA ASP A 253 -5.14 10.28 -3.83
C ASP A 253 -5.05 9.90 -5.31
N VAL A 254 -5.00 10.93 -6.17
CA VAL A 254 -5.02 10.80 -7.63
C VAL A 254 -3.85 9.94 -8.11
N ASP A 255 -2.67 10.09 -7.49
CA ASP A 255 -1.49 9.32 -7.84
C ASP A 255 -1.70 7.85 -7.50
N LEU A 256 -2.21 7.55 -6.31
CA LEU A 256 -2.53 6.16 -5.94
C LEU A 256 -3.61 5.57 -6.83
N ILE A 257 -4.72 6.27 -7.07
CA ILE A 257 -5.78 5.79 -7.96
C ILE A 257 -5.20 5.52 -9.37
N TYR A 258 -4.30 6.38 -9.87
CA TYR A 258 -3.60 6.15 -11.13
C TYR A 258 -2.72 4.89 -11.08
N GLN A 259 -2.00 4.63 -9.99
CA GLN A 259 -1.21 3.40 -9.84
C GLN A 259 -2.08 2.14 -9.82
N PHE A 260 -3.30 2.23 -9.27
CA PHE A 260 -4.28 1.15 -9.21
C PHE A 260 -5.21 1.08 -10.43
N ARG A 261 -5.00 1.92 -11.45
CA ARG A 261 -5.85 2.01 -12.67
C ARG A 261 -6.07 0.68 -13.37
N PHE A 262 -5.07 -0.20 -13.36
CA PHE A 262 -5.14 -1.51 -14.02
C PHE A 262 -6.36 -2.30 -13.53
N TYR A 263 -6.54 -2.39 -12.22
CA TYR A 263 -7.62 -3.15 -11.62
C TYR A 263 -8.93 -2.36 -11.49
N ILE A 264 -8.87 -1.06 -11.14
CA ILE A 264 -10.06 -0.20 -11.00
C ILE A 264 -10.85 -0.16 -12.32
N THR A 265 -10.15 -0.07 -13.45
CA THR A 265 -10.79 -0.07 -14.76
C THR A 265 -11.49 -1.40 -15.05
N ASP A 266 -10.81 -2.55 -14.86
CA ASP A 266 -11.42 -3.86 -15.07
C ASP A 266 -12.64 -4.09 -14.17
N LEU A 267 -12.56 -3.67 -12.90
CA LEU A 267 -13.68 -3.76 -11.97
C LEU A 267 -14.86 -2.91 -12.41
N SER A 268 -14.65 -1.63 -12.75
CA SER A 268 -15.74 -0.77 -13.22
C SER A 268 -16.33 -1.23 -14.57
N GLU A 269 -15.51 -1.74 -15.50
CA GLU A 269 -15.99 -2.31 -16.77
C GLU A 269 -16.86 -3.55 -16.54
N GLN A 270 -16.45 -4.45 -15.65
CA GLN A 270 -17.24 -5.65 -15.34
C GLN A 270 -18.60 -5.30 -14.71
N LEU A 271 -18.64 -4.28 -13.84
CA LEU A 271 -19.90 -3.78 -13.28
C LEU A 271 -20.83 -3.18 -14.34
N GLU A 272 -20.28 -2.49 -15.33
CA GLU A 272 -21.05 -1.90 -16.42
C GLU A 272 -21.69 -2.97 -17.31
N LEU A 273 -20.96 -4.06 -17.59
CA LEU A 273 -21.50 -5.20 -18.32
C LEU A 273 -22.68 -5.83 -17.58
N ILE A 274 -22.53 -6.11 -16.29
CA ILE A 274 -23.60 -6.71 -15.47
C ILE A 274 -24.79 -5.75 -15.33
N PHE A 275 -24.53 -4.46 -15.16
CA PHE A 275 -25.60 -3.47 -15.06
C PHE A 275 -26.42 -3.35 -16.35
N LYS A 276 -25.77 -3.47 -17.51
CA LYS A 276 -26.46 -3.48 -18.80
C LYS A 276 -27.45 -4.65 -18.88
N GLU A 277 -27.02 -5.85 -18.47
CA GLU A 277 -27.91 -7.02 -18.42
C GLU A 277 -29.06 -6.85 -17.42
N LEU A 278 -28.77 -6.23 -16.26
CA LEU A 278 -29.80 -5.92 -15.25
C LEU A 278 -30.89 -5.01 -15.82
N LYS A 279 -30.50 -3.94 -16.54
CA LYS A 279 -31.45 -3.01 -17.18
C LYS A 279 -32.32 -3.63 -18.27
N GLU A 280 -31.79 -4.64 -18.96
CA GLU A 280 -32.57 -5.38 -19.97
C GLU A 280 -33.64 -6.26 -19.32
N LYS A 281 -33.33 -6.82 -18.13
CA LYS A 281 -34.21 -7.75 -17.40
C LYS A 281 -35.21 -7.05 -16.48
N GLN A 282 -34.85 -5.92 -15.89
CA GLN A 282 -35.62 -5.24 -14.84
C GLN A 282 -35.72 -3.74 -15.09
N LYS A 283 -36.93 -3.19 -14.96
CA LYS A 283 -37.23 -1.77 -15.19
C LYS A 283 -37.87 -1.07 -14.00
N ASP A 284 -37.76 -1.67 -12.80
CA ASP A 284 -38.44 -1.17 -11.61
C ASP A 284 -37.48 -0.46 -10.65
N VAL A 285 -38.06 0.16 -9.63
CA VAL A 285 -37.32 0.73 -8.50
C VAL A 285 -36.70 -0.40 -7.68
N LEU A 286 -35.38 -0.39 -7.54
CA LEU A 286 -34.65 -1.27 -6.64
C LEU A 286 -34.61 -0.67 -5.24
N LYS A 287 -34.96 -1.49 -4.26
CA LYS A 287 -34.80 -1.17 -2.84
C LYS A 287 -33.59 -1.91 -2.29
N LEU A 288 -32.57 -1.16 -1.85
CA LEU A 288 -31.30 -1.69 -1.37
C LEU A 288 -31.03 -1.19 0.04
N TYR A 289 -30.26 -1.95 0.81
CA TYR A 289 -29.93 -1.70 2.19
C TYR A 289 -28.43 -1.83 2.43
N ARG A 290 -27.89 -1.03 3.35
CA ARG A 290 -26.49 -1.14 3.78
C ARG A 290 -26.41 -0.92 5.28
N GLY A 291 -25.85 -1.90 5.99
CA GLY A 291 -25.49 -1.74 7.39
C GLY A 291 -24.05 -1.29 7.50
N VAL A 292 -23.80 -0.28 8.33
CA VAL A 292 -22.46 0.20 8.64
C VAL A 292 -22.30 0.48 10.12
N GLN A 293 -21.04 0.52 10.53
CA GLN A 293 -20.59 1.00 11.83
C GLN A 293 -19.76 2.25 11.55
N LEU A 294 -20.22 3.37 12.08
CA LEU A 294 -19.66 4.70 11.88
C LEU A 294 -19.05 5.18 13.19
N ASN A 295 -18.02 6.01 13.10
CA ASN A 295 -17.62 6.85 14.23
C ASN A 295 -18.56 8.07 14.34
N GLN A 296 -18.37 8.85 15.42
CA GLN A 296 -19.23 10.00 15.69
C GLN A 296 -19.10 11.11 14.63
N ASP A 297 -17.89 11.35 14.11
CA ASP A 297 -17.63 12.36 13.08
C ASP A 297 -18.32 11.99 11.77
N GLU A 298 -18.19 10.74 11.34
CA GLU A 298 -18.87 10.20 10.14
C GLU A 298 -20.38 10.35 10.27
N MET A 299 -20.95 10.00 11.42
CA MET A 299 -22.39 10.17 11.66
C MET A 299 -22.80 11.64 11.55
N THR A 300 -21.99 12.56 12.10
CA THR A 300 -22.23 13.99 11.99
C THR A 300 -22.14 14.48 10.54
N ASP A 301 -21.23 13.95 9.72
CA ASP A 301 -21.15 14.27 8.29
C ASP A 301 -22.43 13.85 7.54
N TYR A 302 -22.98 12.66 7.83
CA TYR A 302 -24.26 12.23 7.28
C TYR A 302 -25.42 13.14 7.72
N GLN A 303 -25.49 13.48 9.01
CA GLN A 303 -26.54 14.37 9.57
C GLN A 303 -26.50 15.77 8.93
N ASN A 304 -25.31 16.32 8.74
CA ASN A 304 -25.11 17.63 8.12
C ASN A 304 -25.41 17.64 6.60
N SER A 305 -25.50 16.46 5.99
CA SER A 305 -25.75 16.29 4.56
C SER A 305 -27.22 15.95 4.24
N VAL A 306 -28.12 15.96 5.22
CA VAL A 306 -29.55 15.69 5.01
C VAL A 306 -30.16 16.73 4.06
N GLY A 307 -30.84 16.25 3.01
CA GLY A 307 -31.41 17.11 1.96
C GLY A 307 -30.42 17.52 0.87
N ASN A 308 -29.12 17.24 1.06
CA ASN A 308 -28.08 17.50 0.07
C ASN A 308 -27.88 16.30 -0.86
N LEU A 309 -27.22 16.58 -1.99
CA LEU A 309 -26.74 15.54 -2.88
C LEU A 309 -25.35 15.11 -2.39
N ILE A 310 -25.16 13.80 -2.19
CA ILE A 310 -23.89 13.22 -1.79
C ILE A 310 -23.30 12.29 -2.85
N SER A 311 -22.00 12.02 -2.76
CA SER A 311 -21.32 10.95 -3.51
C SER A 311 -20.54 10.06 -2.55
N ASN A 312 -20.53 8.75 -2.81
CA ASN A 312 -19.65 7.85 -2.06
C ASN A 312 -18.21 7.99 -2.57
N SER A 313 -17.25 7.79 -1.68
CA SER A 313 -15.83 7.75 -2.03
C SER A 313 -15.41 6.46 -2.72
N GLY A 314 -15.96 5.32 -2.30
CA GLY A 314 -15.62 3.99 -2.82
C GLY A 314 -16.78 3.22 -3.47
N TYR A 315 -16.50 1.97 -3.82
CA TYR A 315 -17.53 1.03 -4.28
C TYR A 315 -18.47 0.71 -3.10
N LEU A 316 -19.77 0.73 -3.34
CA LEU A 316 -20.76 0.50 -2.29
C LEU A 316 -21.35 -0.90 -2.40
N LEU A 317 -21.00 -1.77 -1.46
CA LEU A 317 -21.72 -3.03 -1.25
C LEU A 317 -23.03 -2.75 -0.52
N THR A 318 -24.10 -3.34 -1.03
CA THR A 318 -25.48 -3.21 -0.55
C THR A 318 -26.21 -4.54 -0.73
N SER A 319 -27.35 -4.71 -0.04
CA SER A 319 -28.19 -5.90 -0.09
C SER A 319 -29.63 -5.57 -0.43
N SER A 320 -30.31 -6.42 -1.20
CA SER A 320 -31.78 -6.33 -1.35
C SER A 320 -32.52 -6.77 -0.08
N GLU A 321 -31.86 -7.54 0.78
CA GLU A 321 -32.40 -8.05 2.03
C GLU A 321 -32.01 -7.16 3.22
N ARG A 322 -33.03 -6.59 3.87
CA ARG A 322 -32.84 -5.71 5.04
C ARG A 322 -32.21 -6.41 6.22
N SER A 323 -32.55 -7.69 6.45
CA SER A 323 -32.00 -8.51 7.54
C SER A 323 -30.49 -8.67 7.41
N VAL A 324 -30.00 -8.98 6.21
CA VAL A 324 -28.57 -9.10 5.92
C VAL A 324 -27.84 -7.80 6.25
N ALA A 325 -28.36 -6.66 5.78
CA ALA A 325 -27.77 -5.36 6.09
C ALA A 325 -27.79 -5.05 7.60
N TYR A 326 -28.86 -5.42 8.30
CA TYR A 326 -28.93 -5.27 9.76
C TYR A 326 -27.88 -6.10 10.50
N ASP A 327 -27.64 -7.34 10.06
CA ASP A 327 -26.61 -8.21 10.63
C ASP A 327 -25.21 -7.60 10.43
N PHE A 328 -24.93 -6.99 9.27
CA PHE A 328 -23.69 -6.26 9.05
C PHE A 328 -23.49 -5.09 10.02
N ALA A 329 -24.53 -4.29 10.28
CA ALA A 329 -24.45 -3.17 11.23
C ALA A 329 -24.25 -3.65 12.69
N THR A 330 -24.63 -4.88 13.01
CA THR A 330 -24.67 -5.41 14.39
C THR A 330 -23.63 -6.49 14.69
N LYS A 331 -22.82 -6.89 13.70
CA LYS A 331 -21.87 -8.02 13.75
C LYS A 331 -20.84 -7.96 14.89
N SER A 332 -20.42 -6.78 15.33
CA SER A 332 -19.41 -6.61 16.40
C SER A 332 -20.04 -6.33 17.77
N ALA A 333 -19.30 -6.60 18.84
CA ALA A 333 -19.69 -6.22 20.20
C ALA A 333 -19.85 -4.69 20.32
N LYS A 334 -20.64 -4.21 21.29
CA LYS A 334 -20.78 -2.77 21.54
C LYS A 334 -19.43 -2.19 21.97
N SER A 335 -18.77 -1.47 21.07
CA SER A 335 -17.62 -0.62 21.38
C SER A 335 -18.09 0.80 21.63
N GLU A 336 -17.47 1.46 22.61
CA GLU A 336 -17.72 2.86 22.90
C GLU A 336 -17.31 3.74 21.71
N GLY A 337 -18.10 4.76 21.37
CA GLY A 337 -17.82 5.66 20.24
C GLY A 337 -18.24 5.17 18.85
N VAL A 338 -18.87 4.00 18.73
CA VAL A 338 -19.40 3.48 17.45
C VAL A 338 -20.91 3.67 17.34
N VAL A 339 -21.34 4.35 16.28
CA VAL A 339 -22.74 4.52 15.87
C VAL A 339 -23.08 3.47 14.82
N ARG A 340 -24.19 2.75 15.00
CA ARG A 340 -24.66 1.75 14.02
C ARG A 340 -25.74 2.37 13.16
N ALA A 341 -25.57 2.35 11.85
CA ALA A 341 -26.53 2.90 10.91
C ALA A 341 -26.98 1.84 9.90
N LEU A 342 -28.26 1.91 9.55
CA LEU A 342 -28.86 1.13 8.47
C LEU A 342 -29.38 2.11 7.43
N PHE A 343 -28.72 2.15 6.27
CA PHE A 343 -29.12 2.96 5.14
C PHE A 343 -30.09 2.20 4.25
N GLU A 344 -31.09 2.91 3.74
CA GLU A 344 -32.04 2.44 2.74
C GLU A 344 -31.87 3.29 1.48
N TYR A 345 -31.64 2.65 0.34
CA TYR A 345 -31.51 3.29 -0.96
C TYR A 345 -32.68 2.87 -1.84
N LEU A 346 -33.36 3.86 -2.41
CA LEU A 346 -34.35 3.67 -3.47
C LEU A 346 -33.71 4.09 -4.78
N VAL A 347 -33.55 3.14 -5.70
CA VAL A 347 -32.91 3.38 -6.99
C VAL A 347 -33.91 3.13 -8.12
N ASP A 348 -34.33 4.20 -8.78
CA ASP A 348 -35.14 4.09 -9.99
C ASP A 348 -34.26 3.80 -11.22
N LEU A 349 -34.31 2.56 -11.72
CA LEU A 349 -33.51 2.12 -12.87
C LEU A 349 -33.87 2.84 -14.18
N ASN A 350 -35.06 3.44 -14.29
CA ASN A 350 -35.48 4.18 -15.48
C ASN A 350 -34.89 5.59 -15.53
N VAL A 351 -34.70 6.21 -14.37
CA VAL A 351 -34.17 7.58 -14.24
C VAL A 351 -32.65 7.58 -14.17
N VAL A 352 -32.07 6.52 -13.61
CA VAL A 352 -30.63 6.41 -13.41
C VAL A 352 -29.91 6.14 -14.73
N GLN A 353 -29.34 7.21 -15.31
CA GLN A 353 -28.46 7.10 -16.47
C GLN A 353 -26.98 6.92 -16.07
N ASN A 354 -26.58 7.53 -14.97
CA ASN A 354 -25.15 7.68 -14.64
C ASN A 354 -24.67 6.84 -13.46
N ILE A 355 -25.55 6.16 -12.70
CA ILE A 355 -25.15 5.26 -11.61
C ILE A 355 -25.14 3.84 -12.16
N VAL A 356 -24.02 3.13 -11.98
CA VAL A 356 -23.86 1.73 -12.37
C VAL A 356 -24.08 0.89 -11.14
N ILE A 357 -24.99 -0.07 -11.23
CA ILE A 357 -25.35 -0.98 -10.14
C ILE A 357 -25.36 -2.40 -10.69
N ALA A 358 -24.54 -3.27 -10.14
CA ALA A 358 -24.44 -4.65 -10.58
C ALA A 358 -24.99 -5.59 -9.50
N ASP A 359 -25.83 -6.54 -9.88
CA ASP A 359 -26.10 -7.71 -9.06
C ASP A 359 -24.89 -8.65 -9.15
N ILE A 360 -24.12 -8.71 -8.08
CA ILE A 360 -22.89 -9.50 -8.00
C ILE A 360 -23.05 -10.74 -7.12
N GLY A 361 -24.29 -11.15 -6.81
CA GLY A 361 -24.57 -12.30 -5.94
C GLY A 361 -23.83 -13.58 -6.35
N GLN A 362 -23.74 -13.84 -7.67
CA GLN A 362 -23.06 -15.02 -8.22
C GLN A 362 -21.53 -15.05 -8.05
N TYR A 363 -20.92 -13.90 -7.74
CA TYR A 363 -19.46 -13.78 -7.58
C TYR A 363 -19.02 -13.81 -6.11
N SER A 364 -19.98 -13.81 -5.18
CA SER A 364 -19.69 -13.88 -3.76
C SER A 364 -19.53 -15.32 -3.30
N ALA A 365 -18.54 -15.58 -2.45
CA ALA A 365 -18.40 -16.85 -1.75
C ALA A 365 -19.56 -17.12 -0.76
N PHE A 366 -20.39 -16.10 -0.50
CA PHE A 366 -21.60 -16.17 0.32
C PHE A 366 -22.81 -15.64 -0.48
N PRO A 367 -23.36 -16.43 -1.42
CA PRO A 367 -24.49 -16.01 -2.26
C PRO A 367 -25.71 -15.58 -1.46
N GLU A 368 -25.92 -16.17 -0.27
CA GLU A 368 -27.02 -15.83 0.66
C GLU A 368 -26.95 -14.43 1.28
N LYS A 369 -25.85 -13.67 1.09
CA LYS A 369 -25.68 -12.31 1.62
C LYS A 369 -26.01 -11.20 0.62
N ALA A 370 -26.66 -11.52 -0.50
CA ALA A 370 -27.23 -10.63 -1.53
C ALA A 370 -26.43 -9.32 -1.75
N HIS A 371 -25.63 -9.28 -2.83
CA HIS A 371 -24.63 -8.23 -3.02
C HIS A 371 -24.95 -7.45 -4.29
N PHE A 372 -25.58 -6.29 -4.15
CA PHE A 372 -25.53 -5.28 -5.19
C PHE A 372 -24.31 -4.41 -4.94
N MET A 373 -23.50 -4.19 -5.98
CA MET A 373 -22.39 -3.26 -5.92
C MET A 373 -22.66 -2.02 -6.76
N ILE A 374 -22.54 -0.85 -6.13
CA ILE A 374 -22.66 0.44 -6.78
C ILE A 374 -21.26 0.97 -7.04
N ASP A 375 -21.03 1.36 -8.29
CA ASP A 375 -19.75 1.85 -8.80
C ASP A 375 -19.33 3.21 -8.18
N ILE A 376 -18.06 3.57 -8.32
CA ILE A 376 -17.45 4.77 -7.71
C ILE A 376 -17.89 6.09 -8.36
N GLY A 377 -17.87 7.17 -7.58
CA GLY A 377 -18.10 8.53 -8.05
C GLY A 377 -19.54 8.77 -8.53
N LYS A 378 -20.54 8.20 -7.88
CA LYS A 378 -21.93 8.30 -8.33
C LYS A 378 -22.75 9.20 -7.41
N ARG A 379 -23.61 10.03 -8.00
CA ARG A 379 -24.52 10.95 -7.29
C ARG A 379 -25.60 10.17 -6.56
N LYS A 380 -25.92 10.54 -5.33
CA LYS A 380 -27.08 10.07 -4.55
C LYS A 380 -27.67 11.23 -3.77
N LYS A 381 -28.98 11.28 -3.55
CA LYS A 381 -29.61 12.27 -2.67
C LYS A 381 -29.81 11.64 -1.30
N ASN A 382 -29.34 12.31 -0.23
CA ASN A 382 -29.50 11.88 1.16
C ASN A 382 -30.84 12.33 1.73
#